data_AF-A0A242CHA0-F1
#
_entry.id   AF-A0A242CHA0-F1
#
_cell.length_a   1.000
_cell.length_b   1.000
_cell.length_c   1.000
_cell.angle_alpha   90.00
_cell.angle_beta   90.00
_cell.angle_gamma   90.00
#
_symmetry.space_group_name_H-M   'P 1'
#
loop_
_entity.id
_entity.type
_entity.pdbx_description
1 polymer ?
#
loop_
_entity_poly.entity_id
_entity_poly.type
_entity_poly.pdbx_seq_one_letter_code
_entity_poly.pdbx_strand_id
1 'polypeptide(L)'
;MTDKKENKEIIRERVLVRESELTGKDSLVDEYITTAVDRIVLYAGLESFPEALNSIAVDVVLAMYRRKYHEGISSENVDVMSVTFVNGLLSEYDREFSNYKNNLNDDQGNAGKLVFM
;
A
#
# COMPACT_ATOMS: atom_id res chain seq x y z
N MET A 1 7.66 26.23 2.60
CA MET A 1 8.43 25.08 2.11
C MET A 1 7.74 23.88 2.72
N THR A 2 6.95 23.16 1.93
CA THR A 2 6.26 21.96 2.42
C THR A 2 7.28 20.84 2.35
N ASP A 3 7.84 20.44 3.49
CA ASP A 3 8.65 19.23 3.56
C ASP A 3 7.78 18.08 3.04
N LYS A 4 8.13 17.53 1.86
CA LYS A 4 7.49 16.32 1.36
C LYS A 4 7.89 15.20 2.32
N LYS A 5 6.98 14.80 3.20
CA LYS A 5 7.14 13.60 4.01
C LYS A 5 7.29 12.40 3.08
N GLU A 6 8.17 11.47 3.46
CA GLU A 6 8.32 10.23 2.70
C GLU A 6 7.03 9.40 2.77
N ASN A 7 6.70 8.66 1.71
CA ASN A 7 5.51 7.81 1.65
C ASN A 7 5.39 6.89 2.88
N LYS A 8 6.52 6.36 3.34
CA LYS A 8 6.60 5.50 4.52
C LYS A 8 6.10 6.21 5.79
N GLU A 9 6.50 7.46 6.02
CA GLU A 9 6.07 8.23 7.19
C GLU A 9 4.58 8.55 7.14
N ILE A 10 4.06 8.92 5.96
CA ILE A 10 2.63 9.20 5.75
C ILE A 10 1.80 7.95 6.04
N ILE A 11 2.22 6.79 5.52
CA ILE A 11 1.54 5.51 5.76
C ILE A 11 1.58 5.20 7.26
N ARG A 12 2.73 5.33 7.90
CA ARG A 12 2.92 5.04 9.32
C ARG A 12 2.01 5.88 10.22
N GLU A 13 1.98 7.20 10.02
CA GLU A 13 1.10 8.10 10.78
C GLU A 13 -0.36 7.67 10.65
N ARG A 14 -0.80 7.35 9.42
CA ARG A 14 -2.18 6.95 9.13
C ARG A 14 -2.55 5.57 9.67
N VAL A 15 -1.59 4.66 9.80
CA VAL A 15 -1.76 3.34 10.44
C VAL A 15 -1.94 3.53 11.95
N LEU A 16 -1.04 4.27 12.60
CA LEU A 16 -1.07 4.50 14.05
C LEU A 16 -2.32 5.25 14.51
N VAL A 17 -2.87 6.15 13.69
CA VAL A 17 -4.14 6.83 13.96
C VAL A 17 -5.32 5.85 13.97
N ARG A 18 -5.30 4.82 13.12
CA ARG A 18 -6.40 3.86 12.97
C ARG A 18 -6.27 2.65 13.89
N GLU A 19 -5.05 2.32 14.31
CA GLU A 19 -4.75 1.20 15.18
C GLU A 19 -3.74 1.60 16.26
N SER A 20 -4.26 2.03 17.41
CA SER A 20 -3.44 2.50 18.52
C SER A 20 -2.60 1.40 19.17
N GLU A 21 -2.96 0.12 19.00
CA GLU A 21 -2.19 -1.01 19.54
C GLU A 21 -0.83 -1.22 18.86
N LEU A 22 -0.64 -0.58 17.70
CA LEU A 22 0.63 -0.54 16.98
C LEU A 22 1.57 0.58 17.49
N THR A 23 1.08 1.44 18.39
CA THR A 23 1.90 2.49 19.01
C THR A 23 3.05 1.86 19.80
N GLY A 24 4.28 2.27 19.50
CA GLY A 24 5.50 1.73 20.12
C GLY A 24 5.98 0.40 19.54
N LYS A 25 5.32 -0.13 18.49
CA LYS A 25 5.76 -1.33 17.74
C LYS A 25 6.38 -0.96 16.40
N ASP A 26 7.26 0.04 16.42
CA ASP A 26 7.76 0.72 15.22
C ASP A 26 8.40 -0.22 14.21
N SER A 27 9.25 -1.15 14.66
CA SER A 27 9.89 -2.14 13.78
C SER A 27 8.88 -3.08 13.10
N LEU A 28 7.78 -3.43 13.79
CA LEU A 28 6.75 -4.29 13.23
C LEU A 28 5.90 -3.53 12.21
N VAL A 29 5.54 -2.28 12.53
CA VAL A 29 4.80 -1.40 11.62
C VAL A 29 5.61 -1.16 10.35
N ASP A 30 6.90 -0.87 10.49
CA ASP A 30 7.81 -0.66 9.37
C ASP A 30 7.92 -1.90 8.47
N GLU A 31 8.02 -3.09 9.05
CA GLU A 31 8.07 -4.35 8.29
C GLU A 31 6.77 -4.60 7.50
N TYR A 32 5.62 -4.33 8.11
CA TYR A 32 4.34 -4.43 7.40
C TYR A 32 4.20 -3.40 6.30
N ILE A 33 4.66 -2.16 6.51
CA ILE A 33 4.64 -1.12 5.48
C ILE A 33 5.52 -1.54 4.30
N THR A 34 6.75 -1.97 4.56
CA THR A 34 7.67 -2.46 3.51
C THR A 34 7.03 -3.61 2.73
N THR A 35 6.49 -4.61 3.44
CA THR A 35 5.81 -5.75 2.81
C THR A 35 4.62 -5.31 1.95
N ALA A 36 3.77 -4.42 2.47
CA ALA A 36 2.60 -3.93 1.73
C ALA A 36 3.01 -3.15 0.47
N VAL A 37 4.00 -2.28 0.60
CA VAL A 37 4.55 -1.48 -0.51
C VAL A 37 5.13 -2.39 -1.59
N ASP A 38 6.01 -3.32 -1.23
CA ASP A 38 6.64 -4.24 -2.18
C ASP A 38 5.59 -5.06 -2.93
N ARG A 39 4.57 -5.54 -2.22
CA ARG A 39 3.48 -6.32 -2.83
C ARG A 39 2.63 -5.48 -3.77
N ILE A 40 2.30 -4.25 -3.41
CA ILE A 40 1.55 -3.33 -4.28
C ILE A 40 2.36 -3.03 -5.55
N VAL A 41 3.65 -2.74 -5.42
CA VAL A 41 4.54 -2.45 -6.56
C VAL A 41 4.62 -3.65 -7.50
N LEU A 42 4.84 -4.85 -6.95
CA LEU A 42 4.88 -6.09 -7.74
C LEU A 42 3.53 -6.42 -8.39
N TYR A 43 2.42 -6.22 -7.68
CA TYR A 43 1.08 -6.53 -8.16
C TYR A 43 0.63 -5.58 -9.27
N ALA A 44 0.81 -4.27 -9.07
CA ALA A 44 0.45 -3.25 -10.04
C ALA A 44 1.45 -3.16 -11.22
N GLY A 45 2.63 -3.81 -11.09
CA GLY A 45 3.69 -3.76 -12.10
C GLY A 45 4.33 -2.38 -12.21
N LEU A 46 4.55 -1.71 -11.08
CA LEU A 46 5.16 -0.38 -11.00
C LEU A 46 6.66 -0.51 -10.74
N GLU A 47 7.45 0.50 -11.13
CA GLU A 47 8.89 0.56 -10.80
C GLU A 47 9.15 1.15 -9.41
N SER A 48 8.25 2.02 -8.94
CA SER A 48 8.33 2.67 -7.64
C SER A 48 6.94 2.85 -7.06
N PHE A 49 6.86 3.02 -5.73
CA PHE A 49 5.59 3.20 -5.04
C PHE A 49 5.10 4.65 -5.11
N PRO A 50 3.96 4.93 -5.77
CA PRO A 50 3.44 6.28 -5.92
C PRO A 50 2.64 6.72 -4.69
N GLU A 51 2.73 8.02 -4.37
CA GLU A 51 2.02 8.64 -3.25
C GLU A 51 0.49 8.44 -3.32
N ALA A 52 -0.06 8.37 -4.54
CA ALA A 52 -1.49 8.13 -4.77
C ALA A 52 -1.99 6.80 -4.16
N LEU A 53 -1.11 5.80 -4.01
CA LEU A 53 -1.45 4.49 -3.46
C LEU A 53 -1.22 4.40 -1.94
N ASN A 54 -0.78 5.48 -1.27
CA ASN A 54 -0.57 5.52 0.18
C ASN A 54 -1.79 5.03 0.96
N SER A 55 -3.01 5.35 0.52
CA SER A 55 -4.25 4.89 1.20
C SER A 55 -4.42 3.37 1.13
N ILE A 56 -4.11 2.75 -0.02
CA ILE A 56 -4.21 1.31 -0.20
C ILE A 56 -3.16 0.61 0.66
N ALA A 57 -1.92 1.13 0.71
CA ALA A 57 -0.90 0.58 1.59
C ALA A 57 -1.32 0.60 3.07
N VAL A 58 -1.97 1.67 3.55
CA VAL A 58 -2.47 1.72 4.92
C VAL A 58 -3.52 0.63 5.18
N ASP A 59 -4.47 0.44 4.26
CA ASP A 59 -5.53 -0.56 4.42
C ASP A 59 -4.95 -1.98 4.42
N VAL A 60 -3.97 -2.25 3.55
CA VAL A 60 -3.25 -3.53 3.50
C VAL A 60 -2.51 -3.81 4.82
N VAL A 61 -1.79 -2.82 5.36
CA VAL A 61 -1.09 -2.95 6.65
C VAL A 61 -2.08 -3.28 7.78
N LEU A 62 -3.22 -2.58 7.83
CA LEU A 62 -4.23 -2.84 8.85
C LEU A 62 -4.87 -4.22 8.69
N ALA A 63 -5.12 -4.67 7.46
CA ALA A 63 -5.64 -6.00 7.19
C ALA A 63 -4.63 -7.10 7.59
N MET A 64 -3.34 -6.90 7.31
CA MET A 64 -2.25 -7.79 7.75
C MET A 64 -2.19 -7.88 9.28
N TYR A 65 -2.29 -6.74 9.99
CA TYR A 65 -2.33 -6.72 11.45
C TYR A 65 -3.57 -7.46 11.97
N ARG A 66 -4.76 -7.07 11.52
CA ARG A 66 -6.03 -7.63 12.00
C ARG A 66 -6.11 -9.14 11.77
N ARG A 67 -5.63 -9.64 10.63
CA ARG A 67 -5.62 -11.07 10.35
C ARG A 67 -4.77 -11.85 11.35
N LYS A 68 -3.60 -11.34 11.70
CA LYS A 68 -2.70 -11.99 12.67
C LYS A 68 -3.34 -12.11 14.06
N TYR A 69 -4.13 -11.12 14.48
CA TYR A 69 -4.67 -11.06 15.84
C TYR A 69 -6.13 -11.51 15.97
N HIS A 70 -6.96 -11.41 14.94
CA HIS A 70 -8.38 -11.81 14.99
C HIS A 70 -8.68 -13.23 14.50
N GLU A 71 -7.87 -13.83 13.63
CA GLU A 71 -8.14 -15.20 13.16
C GLU A 71 -7.64 -16.29 14.12
N GLY A 72 -7.11 -15.94 15.29
CA GLY A 72 -6.64 -16.95 16.27
C GLY A 72 -5.65 -17.92 15.63
N ILE A 73 -4.79 -17.43 14.75
CA ILE A 73 -3.75 -18.25 14.13
C ILE A 73 -2.81 -18.62 15.26
N SER A 74 -2.98 -19.84 15.74
CA SER A 74 -2.14 -20.47 16.76
C SER A 74 -0.69 -20.13 16.45
N SER A 75 0.01 -19.62 17.46
CA SER A 75 1.38 -19.08 17.45
C SER A 75 2.46 -19.99 16.81
N GLU A 76 2.08 -21.16 16.31
CA GLU A 76 2.95 -22.20 15.77
C GLU A 76 3.21 -22.05 14.26
N ASN A 77 2.44 -21.24 13.52
CA ASN A 77 2.64 -21.02 12.07
C ASN A 77 2.66 -19.52 11.70
N VAL A 78 3.44 -18.72 12.43
CA VAL A 78 3.63 -17.27 12.19
C VAL A 78 4.40 -16.98 10.88
N ASP A 79 4.93 -18.00 10.20
CA ASP A 79 6.09 -17.83 9.34
C ASP A 79 5.80 -17.50 7.87
N VAL A 80 4.55 -17.53 7.40
CA VAL A 80 4.22 -17.14 6.03
C VAL A 80 2.91 -16.38 5.99
N MET A 81 2.97 -15.05 6.04
CA MET A 81 1.88 -14.22 5.52
C MET A 81 1.60 -14.70 4.09
N SER A 82 0.49 -15.41 3.89
CA SER A 82 0.28 -16.10 2.63
C SER A 82 0.17 -15.05 1.53
N VAL A 83 1.04 -15.16 0.52
CA VAL A 83 1.01 -14.27 -0.65
C VAL A 83 -0.39 -14.25 -1.28
N THR A 84 -1.12 -15.35 -1.17
CA THR A 84 -2.52 -15.49 -1.57
C THR A 84 -3.46 -14.53 -0.84
N PHE A 85 -3.26 -14.27 0.45
CA PHE A 85 -4.07 -13.30 1.19
C PHE A 85 -3.87 -11.89 0.67
N VAL A 86 -2.61 -11.45 0.59
CA VAL A 86 -2.29 -10.09 0.18
C VAL A 86 -2.76 -9.88 -1.27
N ASN A 87 -2.51 -10.84 -2.16
CA ASN A 87 -3.00 -10.76 -3.53
C ASN A 87 -4.54 -10.73 -3.61
N GLY A 88 -5.24 -11.52 -2.78
CA GLY A 88 -6.70 -11.48 -2.71
C GLY A 88 -7.20 -10.11 -2.26
N LEU A 89 -6.58 -9.52 -1.24
CA LEU A 89 -6.91 -8.17 -0.79
C LEU A 89 -6.62 -7.11 -1.86
N LEU A 90 -5.47 -7.21 -2.53
CA LEU A 90 -5.10 -6.28 -3.60
C LEU A 90 -6.03 -6.37 -4.80
N SER A 91 -6.60 -7.55 -5.09
CA SER A 91 -7.57 -7.71 -6.17
C SER A 91 -8.86 -6.90 -5.96
N GLU A 92 -9.22 -6.58 -4.71
CA GLU A 92 -10.36 -5.69 -4.43
C GLU A 92 -10.11 -4.26 -4.94
N TYR A 93 -8.85 -3.87 -5.11
CA TYR A 93 -8.41 -2.57 -5.59
C TYR A 93 -8.00 -2.58 -7.08
N ASP A 94 -8.30 -3.65 -7.83
CA ASP A 94 -7.94 -3.78 -9.25
C ASP A 94 -8.43 -2.62 -10.11
N ARG A 95 -9.61 -2.06 -9.77
CA ARG A 95 -10.19 -0.91 -10.46
C ARG A 95 -9.33 0.33 -10.27
N GLU A 96 -8.90 0.60 -9.04
CA GLU A 96 -8.05 1.73 -8.66
C GLU A 96 -6.68 1.62 -9.33
N PHE A 97 -6.07 0.43 -9.31
CA PHE A 97 -4.80 0.17 -10.00
C PHE A 97 -4.92 0.37 -11.52
N SER A 98 -6.00 -0.12 -12.12
CA SER A 98 -6.27 0.05 -13.55
C SER A 98 -6.47 1.51 -13.93
N ASN A 99 -7.25 2.26 -13.14
CA ASN A 99 -7.45 3.69 -13.34
C ASN A 99 -6.14 4.48 -13.20
N TYR A 100 -5.32 4.14 -12.20
CA TYR A 100 -4.01 4.75 -12.00
C TYR A 100 -3.11 4.53 -13.23
N LYS A 101 -3.05 3.30 -13.74
CA LYS A 101 -2.27 2.97 -14.94
C LYS A 101 -2.79 3.67 -16.19
N ASN A 102 -4.11 3.79 -16.36
CA ASN A 102 -4.71 4.52 -17.48
C ASN A 102 -4.33 6.01 -17.44
N ASN A 103 -4.42 6.64 -16.27
CA ASN A 103 -4.02 8.04 -16.10
C ASN A 103 -2.52 8.26 -16.42
N LEU A 104 -1.64 7.32 -16.03
CA LEU A 104 -0.23 7.39 -16.39
C LEU A 104 0.01 7.32 -17.91
N ASN A 105 -0.78 6.53 -18.63
CA ASN A 105 -0.70 6.42 -20.09
C ASN A 105 -1.28 7.65 -20.79
N ASP A 106 -2.38 8.22 -20.27
CA ASP A 106 -3.02 9.41 -20.82
C ASP A 106 -2.15 10.67 -20.65
N ASP A 107 -1.39 10.77 -19.56
CA ASP A 107 -0.44 11.87 -19.33
C ASP A 107 0.76 11.81 -20.31
N GLN A 108 1.22 10.60 -20.65
CA GLN A 108 2.21 10.41 -21.73
C GLN A 108 1.64 10.67 -23.13
N GLY A 109 0.33 10.42 -23.34
CA GLY A 109 -0.36 10.65 -24.62
C GLY A 109 -0.69 12.11 -24.92
N ASN A 110 -0.91 12.94 -23.90
CA ASN A 110 -1.31 14.35 -24.05
C ASN A 110 -0.15 15.35 -24.10
N ALA A 111 1.08 14.95 -23.75
CA ALA A 111 2.26 15.80 -23.88
C ALA A 111 2.56 16.24 -25.34
N GLY A 112 1.95 15.58 -26.35
CA GLY A 112 2.12 15.89 -27.77
C GLY A 112 1.00 16.73 -28.41
N LYS A 113 -0.08 17.10 -27.70
CA LYS A 113 -1.25 17.72 -28.32
C LYS A 113 -1.65 19.05 -27.66
N LEU A 114 -0.71 19.99 -27.60
CA LEU A 114 -1.04 21.41 -27.51
C LEU A 114 -1.58 21.87 -28.87
N VAL A 115 -2.88 21.71 -29.09
CA VAL A 115 -3.58 22.42 -30.18
C VAL A 115 -3.72 23.86 -29.72
N PHE A 116 -2.81 24.72 -30.15
CA PHE A 116 -3.01 26.16 -30.10
C PHE A 116 -4.15 26.50 -31.06
N MET A 117 -5.23 27.06 -30.53
CA MET A 117 -6.29 27.73 -31.29
C MET A 117 -6.25 29.22 -30.95
#